data_AF-A0A959AJQ5-F1
#
_entry.id   AF-A0A959AJQ5-F1
#
_cell.length_a   1.000
_cell.length_b   1.000
_cell.length_c   1.000
_cell.angle_alpha   90.00
_cell.angle_beta   90.00
_cell.angle_gamma   90.00
#
_symmetry.space_group_name_H-M   'P 1'
#
loop_
_entity.id
_entity.type
_entity.pdbx_description
1 polymer ?
#
loop_
_entity_poly.entity_id
_entity_poly.type
_entity_poly.pdbx_seq_one_letter_code
_entity_poly.pdbx_strand_id
1 'polypeptide(L)'
;MYYALSMYFANGGGPCFIVSVGTYNLTTPAISKSVFGPALTALDNVDEPTLLVFPDAVNLTKSADYYDILVEALLQCENRGDRFLLCDVYKGDGSAPTAVADFREGIGANSLKYAAAYYPFLKTSMGFFYNAGSVTFNHNNGGLLNGLKLSDVQAIIAASAELARATGFQGQINAAPVADAIELGIRTARAAVAAVAAVVKAYLLNNPTEPEPSQALKNAQTAANDALATAKAATTKTGNGSATEAADAAVNAAQAAIGQATLNAIDLAALNALYTPAFEGRMNQLISEPTVVLPPTPAVAGIYARVDRTRGVWKAPANVSLARVIKPTVAISDESQRSLNVDDTSGKSVNAIRSFTGKGILVWGARTLDGFSNEWRYVNVRRLFNMVEESLKKSTAQFVFEPNDANTWAKVKAMCENFLTLLWRQGALAGAKTEHAFRVYVGLNETMSADDILNGRLIIEIHMAAVRPAEFIVLRFAHKMQES
;
A
#
# COMPACT_ATOMS: atom_id res chain seq x y z
N MET A 1 4.52 5.26 -0.89
CA MET A 1 4.30 4.45 -2.10
C MET A 1 4.17 2.93 -1.88
N TYR A 2 5.18 2.20 -1.35
CA TYR A 2 5.17 0.71 -1.32
C TYR A 2 3.85 0.10 -0.80
N TYR A 3 3.37 0.56 0.36
CA TYR A 3 2.14 0.01 0.95
C TYR A 3 0.88 0.35 0.14
N ALA A 4 0.87 1.50 -0.55
CA ALA A 4 -0.22 1.88 -1.45
C ALA A 4 -0.29 0.93 -2.65
N LEU A 5 0.84 0.55 -3.24
CA LEU A 5 0.88 -0.47 -4.31
C LEU A 5 0.43 -1.84 -3.80
N SER A 6 0.93 -2.28 -2.64
CA SER A 6 0.49 -3.54 -2.02
C SER A 6 -1.04 -3.55 -1.83
N MET A 7 -1.61 -2.42 -1.42
CA MET A 7 -3.04 -2.24 -1.24
C MET A 7 -3.81 -2.23 -2.57
N TYR A 8 -3.28 -1.62 -3.62
CA TYR A 8 -3.84 -1.65 -4.97
C TYR A 8 -3.94 -3.08 -5.52
N PHE A 9 -2.84 -3.83 -5.49
CA PHE A 9 -2.81 -5.21 -5.98
C PHE A 9 -3.67 -6.15 -5.14
N ALA A 10 -3.66 -5.99 -3.81
CA ALA A 10 -4.51 -6.78 -2.91
C ALA A 10 -6.02 -6.61 -3.18
N ASN A 11 -6.43 -5.49 -3.76
CA ASN A 11 -7.82 -5.20 -4.09
C ASN A 11 -8.20 -5.51 -5.56
N GLY A 12 -7.29 -6.16 -6.30
CA GLY A 12 -7.54 -6.62 -7.67
C GLY A 12 -7.04 -5.67 -8.76
N GLY A 13 -6.11 -4.78 -8.41
CA GLY A 13 -5.33 -3.98 -9.36
C GLY A 13 -4.62 -4.82 -10.42
N GLY A 14 -4.39 -4.22 -11.58
CA GLY A 14 -3.73 -4.82 -12.74
C GLY A 14 -2.44 -4.09 -13.09
N PRO A 15 -1.99 -4.12 -14.36
CA PRO A 15 -0.87 -3.30 -14.82
C PRO A 15 -1.12 -1.82 -14.49
N CYS A 16 -0.10 -1.14 -13.96
CA CYS A 16 -0.17 0.27 -13.59
C CYS A 16 1.11 1.01 -13.98
N PHE A 17 0.96 2.28 -14.32
CA PHE A 17 2.09 3.19 -14.52
C PHE A 17 2.49 3.81 -13.19
N ILE A 18 3.79 4.01 -12.99
CA ILE A 18 4.33 4.68 -11.81
C ILE A 18 5.13 5.88 -12.31
N VAL A 19 4.67 7.08 -11.99
CA VAL A 19 5.41 8.30 -12.21
C VAL A 19 6.14 8.65 -10.92
N SER A 20 7.45 8.48 -10.91
CA SER A 20 8.28 8.82 -9.74
C SER A 20 8.45 10.34 -9.67
N VAL A 21 8.09 10.93 -8.54
CA VAL A 21 8.25 12.38 -8.27
C VAL A 21 9.50 12.70 -7.45
N GLY A 22 10.42 11.74 -7.31
CA GLY A 22 11.69 11.90 -6.59
C GLY A 22 11.91 10.85 -5.52
N THR A 23 12.95 11.05 -4.70
CA THR A 23 13.32 10.14 -3.62
C THR A 23 12.76 10.61 -2.28
N TYR A 24 12.31 9.66 -1.46
CA TYR A 24 12.05 9.90 -0.05
C TYR A 24 13.39 10.01 0.67
N ASN A 25 13.80 11.23 1.05
CA ASN A 25 14.93 11.39 1.95
C ASN A 25 14.45 11.15 3.39
N LEU A 26 14.96 10.10 4.05
CA LEU A 26 14.58 9.76 5.43
C LEU A 26 14.99 10.85 6.45
N THR A 27 15.91 11.76 6.10
CA THR A 27 16.31 12.88 6.96
C THR A 27 15.52 14.17 6.71
N THR A 28 14.96 14.34 5.52
CA THR A 28 14.04 15.44 5.17
C THR A 28 12.86 14.89 4.36
N PRO A 29 11.88 14.23 5.01
CA PRO A 29 10.83 13.46 4.34
C PRO A 29 9.76 14.33 3.66
N ALA A 30 10.04 15.61 3.42
CA ALA A 30 9.10 16.56 2.85
C ALA A 30 9.07 16.41 1.33
N ILE A 31 7.95 15.90 0.82
CA ILE A 31 7.58 16.04 -0.58
C ILE A 31 7.26 17.53 -0.83
N SER A 32 7.60 18.04 -2.02
CA SER A 32 7.27 19.40 -2.46
C SER A 32 6.22 19.38 -3.57
N LYS A 33 5.41 20.43 -3.70
CA LYS A 33 4.50 20.61 -4.85
C LYS A 33 5.25 20.64 -6.18
N SER A 34 6.45 21.23 -6.19
CA SER A 34 7.20 21.55 -7.43
C SER A 34 7.54 20.34 -8.31
N VAL A 35 7.53 19.13 -7.76
CA VAL A 35 7.83 17.90 -8.51
C VAL A 35 6.62 17.31 -9.23
N PHE A 36 5.39 17.71 -8.88
CA PHE A 36 4.17 17.13 -9.47
C PHE A 36 3.81 17.71 -10.83
N GLY A 37 4.06 19.00 -11.07
CA GLY A 37 3.82 19.61 -12.38
C GLY A 37 4.56 18.91 -13.52
N PRO A 38 5.91 18.74 -13.43
CA PRO A 38 6.67 17.99 -14.43
C PRO A 38 6.22 16.53 -14.58
N ALA A 39 5.79 15.90 -13.49
CA ALA A 39 5.26 14.53 -13.51
C ALA A 39 3.93 14.43 -14.26
N LEU A 40 3.03 15.39 -14.09
CA LEU A 40 1.77 15.46 -14.84
C LEU A 40 1.99 15.74 -16.32
N THR A 41 2.95 16.60 -16.66
CA THR A 41 3.36 16.84 -18.05
C THR A 41 3.95 15.58 -18.69
N ALA A 42 4.79 14.83 -17.96
CA ALA A 42 5.33 13.57 -18.46
C ALA A 42 4.22 12.52 -18.68
N LEU A 43 3.29 12.41 -17.72
CA LEU A 43 2.11 11.55 -17.84
C LEU A 43 1.21 11.97 -19.00
N ASP A 44 1.17 13.26 -19.33
CA ASP A 44 0.41 13.75 -20.47
C ASP A 44 0.93 13.26 -21.82
N ASN A 45 2.12 12.67 -21.91
CA ASN A 45 2.61 12.10 -23.15
C ASN A 45 2.28 10.60 -23.29
N VAL A 46 1.61 10.01 -22.30
CA VAL A 46 1.27 8.58 -22.27
C VAL A 46 -0.24 8.41 -22.43
N ASP A 47 -0.67 7.54 -23.33
CA ASP A 47 -2.09 7.44 -23.73
C ASP A 47 -2.87 6.40 -22.91
N GLU A 48 -2.22 5.36 -22.39
CA GLU A 48 -2.91 4.28 -21.68
C GLU A 48 -3.49 4.62 -20.27
N PRO A 49 -2.96 5.58 -19.48
CA PRO A 49 -3.46 5.88 -18.14
C PRO A 49 -4.90 6.42 -18.13
N THR A 50 -5.83 5.68 -17.52
CA THR A 50 -7.25 6.08 -17.39
C THR A 50 -7.66 6.49 -15.97
N LEU A 51 -6.86 6.14 -14.96
CA LEU A 51 -7.10 6.48 -13.55
C LEU A 51 -5.88 7.18 -12.97
N LEU A 52 -6.10 8.33 -12.32
CA LEU A 52 -5.06 9.09 -11.63
C LEU A 52 -5.21 8.94 -10.11
N VAL A 53 -4.10 8.70 -9.42
CA VAL A 53 -4.05 8.49 -7.95
C VAL A 53 -2.77 9.12 -7.39
N PHE A 54 -2.87 9.84 -6.27
CA PHE A 54 -1.74 10.52 -5.62
C PHE A 54 -1.51 10.02 -4.18
N PRO A 55 -1.05 8.77 -4.01
CA PRO A 55 -1.01 8.12 -2.69
C PRO A 55 -0.08 8.81 -1.69
N ASP A 56 0.96 9.49 -2.16
CA ASP A 56 1.95 10.13 -1.29
C ASP A 56 1.74 11.64 -1.16
N ALA A 57 0.94 12.27 -2.03
CA ALA A 57 0.68 13.71 -1.98
C ALA A 57 -0.09 14.13 -0.71
N VAL A 58 -0.82 13.21 -0.09
CA VAL A 58 -1.47 13.45 1.22
C VAL A 58 -0.47 13.76 2.35
N ASN A 59 0.83 13.45 2.15
CA ASN A 59 1.89 13.77 3.10
C ASN A 59 2.51 15.16 2.89
N LEU A 60 2.02 15.96 1.92
CA LEU A 60 2.40 17.35 1.77
C LEU A 60 2.06 18.13 3.04
N THR A 61 2.94 19.06 3.44
CA THR A 61 2.79 19.82 4.69
C THR A 61 1.69 20.86 4.62
N LYS A 62 1.43 21.41 3.43
CA LYS A 62 0.38 22.41 3.17
C LYS A 62 -0.78 21.79 2.42
N SER A 63 -2.00 22.01 2.89
CA SER A 63 -3.22 21.54 2.23
C SER A 63 -3.44 22.22 0.87
N ALA A 64 -3.12 23.51 0.74
CA ALA A 64 -3.23 24.24 -0.53
C ALA A 64 -2.40 23.59 -1.64
N ASP A 65 -1.16 23.18 -1.32
CA ASP A 65 -0.28 22.50 -2.27
C ASP A 65 -0.88 21.16 -2.75
N TYR A 66 -1.53 20.41 -1.86
CA TYR A 66 -2.23 19.18 -2.20
C TYR A 66 -3.42 19.44 -3.14
N TYR A 67 -4.25 20.45 -2.84
CA TYR A 67 -5.42 20.77 -3.65
C TYR A 67 -5.04 21.30 -5.03
N ASP A 68 -4.00 22.12 -5.14
CA ASP A 68 -3.52 22.60 -6.43
C ASP A 68 -3.11 21.44 -7.35
N ILE A 69 -2.46 20.40 -6.83
CA ILE A 69 -2.11 19.20 -7.60
C ILE A 69 -3.36 18.48 -8.10
N LEU A 70 -4.39 18.35 -7.25
CA LEU A 70 -5.65 17.74 -7.66
C LEU A 70 -6.39 18.57 -8.72
N VAL A 71 -6.33 19.91 -8.63
CA VAL A 71 -6.92 20.81 -9.63
C VAL A 71 -6.18 20.72 -10.97
N GLU A 72 -4.85 20.66 -10.97
CA GLU A 72 -4.04 20.43 -12.18
C GLU A 72 -4.37 19.06 -12.81
N ALA A 73 -4.48 18.01 -11.99
CA ALA A 73 -4.86 16.68 -12.46
C ALA A 73 -6.30 16.61 -13.00
N LEU A 74 -7.23 17.32 -12.37
CA LEU A 74 -8.62 17.46 -12.83
C LEU A 74 -8.71 18.10 -14.21
N LEU A 75 -7.96 19.21 -14.40
CA LEU A 75 -7.90 19.88 -15.69
C LEU A 75 -7.32 18.96 -16.76
N GLN A 76 -6.29 18.17 -16.43
CA GLN A 76 -5.75 17.17 -17.34
C GLN A 76 -6.79 16.09 -17.68
N CYS A 77 -7.57 15.61 -16.71
CA CYS A 77 -8.65 14.66 -16.97
C CYS A 77 -9.71 15.23 -17.91
N GLU A 78 -10.08 16.50 -17.75
CA GLU A 78 -11.01 17.18 -18.66
C GLU A 78 -10.44 17.35 -20.07
N ASN A 79 -9.18 17.79 -20.19
CA ASN A 79 -8.55 18.03 -21.48
C ASN A 79 -8.37 16.73 -22.29
N ARG A 80 -8.07 15.62 -21.62
CA ARG A 80 -7.90 14.32 -22.28
C ARG A 80 -9.23 13.60 -22.52
N GLY A 81 -10.19 13.72 -21.62
CA GLY A 81 -11.54 13.13 -21.72
C GLY A 81 -11.62 11.64 -21.39
N ASP A 82 -10.51 10.92 -21.43
CA ASP A 82 -10.41 9.47 -21.16
C ASP A 82 -9.92 9.15 -19.74
N ARG A 83 -9.44 10.15 -18.99
CA ARG A 83 -8.91 9.99 -17.63
C ARG A 83 -9.92 10.34 -16.55
N PHE A 84 -9.75 9.74 -15.37
CA PHE A 84 -10.58 9.98 -14.20
C PHE A 84 -9.75 10.00 -12.91
N LEU A 85 -9.94 11.01 -12.07
CA LEU A 85 -9.14 11.22 -10.86
C LEU A 85 -9.81 10.60 -9.62
N LEU A 86 -9.02 9.89 -8.81
CA LEU A 86 -9.43 9.43 -7.49
C LEU A 86 -8.74 10.29 -6.43
N CYS A 87 -9.54 11.00 -5.64
CA CYS A 87 -9.07 11.93 -4.61
C CYS A 87 -9.21 11.31 -3.21
N ASP A 88 -8.22 11.56 -2.36
CA ASP A 88 -8.36 11.35 -0.93
C ASP A 88 -8.74 12.68 -0.26
N VAL A 89 -9.51 12.60 0.82
CA VAL A 89 -9.68 13.79 1.67
C VAL A 89 -8.38 14.00 2.46
N TYR A 90 -7.76 15.17 2.30
CA TYR A 90 -6.53 15.53 2.99
C TYR A 90 -6.73 15.48 4.52
N LYS A 91 -5.78 14.89 5.26
CA LYS A 91 -5.94 14.58 6.70
C LYS A 91 -7.24 13.81 7.02
N GLY A 92 -7.64 12.93 6.10
CA GLY A 92 -8.81 12.05 6.25
C GLY A 92 -8.64 10.93 7.28
N ASP A 93 -7.59 10.97 8.11
CA ASP A 93 -7.33 10.01 9.20
C ASP A 93 -8.17 10.29 10.46
N GLY A 94 -8.87 11.43 10.51
CA GLY A 94 -9.66 11.86 11.66
C GLY A 94 -8.91 12.83 12.58
N SER A 95 -7.69 13.23 12.22
CA SER A 95 -6.93 14.25 12.94
C SER A 95 -7.53 15.66 12.79
N ALA A 96 -8.29 15.91 11.72
CA ALA A 96 -8.92 17.19 11.42
C ALA A 96 -10.45 17.06 11.26
N PRO A 97 -11.27 17.62 12.17
CA PRO A 97 -12.73 17.57 12.08
C PRO A 97 -13.31 18.27 10.83
N THR A 98 -12.60 19.29 10.32
CA THR A 98 -13.00 20.07 9.14
C THR A 98 -12.53 19.48 7.81
N ALA A 99 -11.81 18.36 7.83
CA ALA A 99 -11.12 17.82 6.65
C ALA A 99 -12.01 17.71 5.39
N VAL A 100 -13.26 17.28 5.55
CA VAL A 100 -14.21 17.16 4.43
C VAL A 100 -14.64 18.54 3.91
N ALA A 101 -14.90 19.50 4.80
CA ALA A 101 -15.25 20.87 4.40
C ALA A 101 -14.05 21.55 3.70
N ASP A 102 -12.85 21.40 4.26
CA ASP A 102 -11.62 21.95 3.70
C ASP A 102 -11.32 21.35 2.32
N PHE A 103 -11.58 20.05 2.13
CA PHE A 103 -11.47 19.40 0.83
C PHE A 103 -12.45 19.99 -0.18
N ARG A 104 -13.71 20.18 0.23
CA ARG A 104 -14.75 20.76 -0.63
C ARG A 104 -14.42 22.18 -1.03
N GLU A 105 -13.87 23.00 -0.15
CA GLU A 105 -13.43 24.35 -0.50
C GLU A 105 -12.21 24.30 -1.44
N GLY A 106 -11.18 23.54 -1.06
CA GLY A 106 -9.90 23.52 -1.75
C GLY A 106 -9.92 22.96 -3.17
N ILE A 107 -10.78 21.98 -3.47
CA ILE A 107 -10.82 21.33 -4.80
C ILE A 107 -11.38 22.22 -5.92
N GLY A 108 -11.96 23.39 -5.58
CA GLY A 108 -12.56 24.30 -6.58
C GLY A 108 -13.84 23.73 -7.20
N ALA A 109 -14.36 24.38 -8.26
CA ALA A 109 -15.66 24.07 -8.86
C ALA A 109 -15.58 23.55 -10.31
N ASN A 110 -14.39 23.45 -10.88
CA ASN A 110 -14.19 23.10 -12.28
C ASN A 110 -13.99 21.59 -12.45
N SER A 111 -14.40 21.06 -13.61
CA SER A 111 -14.09 19.69 -14.05
C SER A 111 -14.58 18.56 -13.11
N LEU A 112 -15.46 18.87 -12.14
CA LEU A 112 -15.82 17.98 -11.03
C LEU A 112 -16.37 16.61 -11.45
N LYS A 113 -16.99 16.54 -12.64
CA LYS A 113 -17.48 15.28 -13.21
C LYS A 113 -16.37 14.24 -13.42
N TYR A 114 -15.10 14.65 -13.60
CA TYR A 114 -13.97 13.76 -13.89
C TYR A 114 -13.24 13.25 -12.65
N ALA A 115 -13.77 13.44 -11.43
CA ALA A 115 -13.16 12.92 -10.23
C ALA A 115 -14.15 12.31 -9.23
N ALA A 116 -13.63 11.51 -8.31
CA ALA A 116 -14.36 11.02 -7.15
C ALA A 116 -13.47 11.06 -5.90
N ALA A 117 -13.99 11.61 -4.79
CA ALA A 117 -13.31 11.61 -3.50
C ALA A 117 -13.72 10.44 -2.61
N TYR A 118 -12.78 9.96 -1.79
CA TYR A 118 -12.99 8.87 -0.83
C TYR A 118 -12.55 9.25 0.58
N TYR A 119 -13.37 8.89 1.56
CA TYR A 119 -13.14 9.15 2.98
C TYR A 119 -13.72 8.01 3.84
N PRO A 120 -13.08 7.62 4.96
CA PRO A 120 -11.84 8.15 5.53
C PRO A 120 -10.62 7.29 5.16
N PHE A 121 -9.47 7.57 5.78
CA PHE A 121 -8.29 6.71 5.70
C PHE A 121 -8.56 5.34 6.31
N LEU A 122 -7.70 4.39 5.98
CA LEU A 122 -7.88 2.98 6.26
C LEU A 122 -6.77 2.47 7.17
N LYS A 123 -7.14 1.92 8.32
CA LYS A 123 -6.21 1.16 9.16
C LYS A 123 -6.05 -0.22 8.54
N THR A 124 -4.87 -0.50 8.00
CA THR A 124 -4.61 -1.74 7.25
C THR A 124 -4.22 -2.89 8.18
N SER A 125 -4.26 -4.12 7.66
CA SER A 125 -3.68 -5.29 8.33
C SER A 125 -2.21 -5.51 7.96
N MET A 126 -1.55 -4.48 7.42
CA MET A 126 -0.14 -4.52 7.04
C MET A 126 0.70 -3.95 8.18
N GLY A 127 1.73 -4.69 8.58
CA GLY A 127 2.73 -4.21 9.52
C GLY A 127 3.76 -3.31 8.82
N PHE A 128 4.37 -2.41 9.59
CA PHE A 128 5.52 -1.67 9.10
C PHE A 128 6.74 -2.58 8.96
N PHE A 129 7.50 -2.44 7.86
CA PHE A 129 8.89 -2.88 7.86
C PHE A 129 9.67 -2.00 8.81
N TYR A 130 10.42 -2.63 9.70
CA TYR A 130 11.32 -1.96 10.61
C TYR A 130 12.73 -2.48 10.36
N ASN A 131 13.70 -1.60 10.61
CA ASN A 131 15.10 -1.99 10.70
C ASN A 131 15.42 -2.21 12.19
N ALA A 132 15.94 -3.37 12.56
CA ALA A 132 16.30 -3.64 13.95
C ALA A 132 17.32 -2.63 14.51
N GLY A 133 18.16 -2.03 13.66
CA GLY A 133 19.10 -0.98 14.06
C GLY A 133 18.49 0.40 14.29
N SER A 134 17.19 0.61 14.01
CA SER A 134 16.47 1.87 14.24
C SER A 134 15.41 1.77 15.33
N VAL A 135 15.08 0.57 15.80
CA VAL A 135 14.14 0.38 16.92
C VAL A 135 14.92 0.53 18.22
N THR A 136 14.59 1.53 19.03
CA THR A 136 15.21 1.77 20.34
C THR A 136 14.25 1.43 21.47
N PHE A 137 14.78 0.99 22.60
CA PHE A 137 14.02 0.78 23.82
C PHE A 137 14.14 1.99 24.73
N ASN A 138 13.01 2.41 25.33
CA ASN A 138 12.97 3.43 26.36
C ASN A 138 12.28 2.88 27.60
N HIS A 139 12.89 3.10 28.77
CA HIS A 139 12.37 2.63 30.05
C HIS A 139 12.29 3.82 31.02
N ASN A 140 11.11 4.02 31.63
CA ASN A 140 10.79 5.23 32.38
C ASN A 140 11.66 5.49 33.63
N ASN A 141 12.47 4.53 34.08
CA ASN A 141 13.32 4.64 35.28
C ASN A 141 14.83 4.45 34.99
N GLY A 142 15.32 4.75 33.78
CA GLY A 142 16.77 4.72 33.51
C GLY A 142 17.39 3.33 33.61
N GLY A 143 16.67 2.30 33.17
CA GLY A 143 17.14 0.90 33.22
C GLY A 143 18.12 0.54 32.10
N LEU A 144 18.74 -0.63 32.25
CA LEU A 144 19.72 -1.21 31.31
C LEU A 144 19.26 -1.34 29.84
N LEU A 145 17.94 -1.21 29.59
CA LEU A 145 17.35 -1.27 28.26
C LEU A 145 17.33 0.09 27.54
N ASN A 146 17.48 1.20 28.26
CA ASN A 146 17.26 2.53 27.70
C ASN A 146 18.35 2.88 26.68
N GLY A 147 17.95 3.24 25.46
CA GLY A 147 18.87 3.61 24.38
C GLY A 147 19.46 2.43 23.59
N LEU A 148 19.29 1.19 24.05
CA LEU A 148 19.68 0.00 23.27
C LEU A 148 18.81 -0.12 22.02
N LYS A 149 19.43 -0.55 20.92
CA LYS A 149 18.71 -0.88 19.68
C LYS A 149 18.27 -2.34 19.68
N LEU A 150 17.20 -2.66 18.97
CA LEU A 150 16.74 -4.05 18.78
C LEU A 150 17.82 -4.95 18.19
N SER A 151 18.67 -4.44 17.31
CA SER A 151 19.83 -5.19 16.81
C SER A 151 20.80 -5.60 17.91
N ASP A 152 20.95 -4.78 18.95
CA ASP A 152 21.86 -5.05 20.07
C ASP A 152 21.24 -6.08 21.02
N VAL A 153 19.93 -5.96 21.28
CA VAL A 153 19.15 -6.94 22.04
C VAL A 153 19.18 -8.32 21.39
N GLN A 154 18.97 -8.39 20.08
CA GLN A 154 19.01 -9.66 19.33
C GLN A 154 20.41 -10.30 19.36
N ALA A 155 21.48 -9.51 19.31
CA ALA A 155 22.84 -10.01 19.44
C ALA A 155 23.11 -10.63 20.82
N ILE A 156 22.56 -10.02 21.88
CA ILE A 156 22.69 -10.50 23.27
C ILE A 156 21.92 -11.81 23.47
N ILE A 157 20.69 -11.90 22.96
CA ILE A 157 19.88 -13.15 23.01
C ILE A 157 20.58 -14.27 22.23
N ALA A 158 21.13 -13.98 21.05
CA ALA A 158 21.88 -14.97 20.28
C ALA A 158 23.12 -15.48 21.04
N ALA A 159 23.86 -14.57 21.70
CA ALA A 159 25.02 -14.94 22.50
C ALA A 159 24.66 -15.83 23.71
N SER A 160 23.57 -15.54 24.41
CA SER A 160 23.13 -16.33 25.57
C SER A 160 22.60 -17.71 25.15
N ALA A 161 21.89 -17.80 24.03
CA ALA A 161 21.45 -19.07 23.46
C ALA A 161 22.64 -19.95 23.04
N GLU A 162 23.65 -19.38 22.39
CA GLU A 162 24.87 -20.11 22.02
C GLU A 162 25.68 -20.56 23.24
N LEU A 163 25.75 -19.75 24.30
CA LEU A 163 26.35 -20.16 25.58
C LEU A 163 25.59 -21.33 26.23
N ALA A 164 24.26 -21.29 26.25
CA ALA A 164 23.45 -22.38 26.79
C ALA A 164 23.60 -23.69 25.99
N ARG A 165 23.82 -23.58 24.67
CA ARG A 165 24.18 -24.74 23.83
C ARG A 165 25.57 -25.26 24.22
N ALA A 166 26.57 -24.37 24.34
CA ALA A 166 27.93 -24.72 24.72
C ALA A 166 28.04 -25.47 26.07
N THR A 167 27.24 -25.10 27.07
CA THR A 167 27.23 -25.77 28.39
C THR A 167 26.57 -27.15 28.37
N GLY A 168 25.63 -27.40 27.44
CA GLY A 168 24.98 -28.70 27.29
C GLY A 168 25.84 -29.79 26.62
N PHE A 169 26.98 -29.42 26.02
CA PHE A 169 27.78 -30.33 25.19
C PHE A 169 28.84 -31.16 25.94
N GLN A 170 29.20 -30.81 27.19
CA GLN A 170 30.23 -31.53 27.98
C GLN A 170 29.94 -33.04 28.12
N GLY A 171 28.65 -33.40 28.18
CA GLY A 171 28.22 -34.80 28.27
C GLY A 171 28.18 -35.54 26.93
N GLN A 172 28.12 -34.82 25.81
CA GLN A 172 27.97 -35.42 24.47
C GLN A 172 29.31 -35.75 23.83
N ILE A 173 30.35 -34.94 24.07
CA ILE A 173 31.70 -35.15 23.51
C ILE A 173 32.36 -36.42 24.09
N ASN A 174 32.24 -36.62 25.40
CA ASN A 174 32.75 -37.80 26.10
C ASN A 174 32.12 -39.12 25.63
N ALA A 175 30.98 -39.06 24.91
CA ALA A 175 30.24 -40.21 24.40
C ALA A 175 30.20 -40.29 22.86
N ALA A 176 30.75 -39.29 22.15
CA ALA A 176 30.68 -39.19 20.69
C ALA A 176 31.89 -39.82 20.00
N PRO A 177 31.74 -40.36 18.77
CA PRO A 177 32.87 -40.71 17.91
C PRO A 177 33.81 -39.51 17.71
N VAL A 178 35.12 -39.77 17.60
CA VAL A 178 36.16 -38.73 17.55
C VAL A 178 35.94 -37.68 16.45
N ALA A 179 35.44 -38.07 15.28
CA ALA A 179 35.15 -37.14 14.19
C ALA A 179 34.00 -36.18 14.54
N ASP A 180 32.94 -36.70 15.16
CA ASP A 180 31.78 -35.92 15.60
C ASP A 180 32.15 -35.01 16.77
N ALA A 181 33.03 -35.46 17.67
CA ALA A 181 33.58 -34.67 18.77
C ALA A 181 34.39 -33.45 18.26
N ILE A 182 35.23 -33.65 17.23
CA ILE A 182 35.99 -32.56 16.60
C ILE A 182 35.04 -31.55 15.94
N GLU A 183 34.06 -32.02 15.16
CA GLU A 183 33.10 -31.14 14.51
C GLU A 183 32.26 -30.36 15.53
N LEU A 184 31.84 -31.03 16.61
CA LEU A 184 31.09 -30.42 17.69
C LEU A 184 31.94 -29.38 18.45
N GLY A 185 33.22 -29.64 18.70
CA GLY A 185 34.17 -28.70 19.28
C GLY A 185 34.38 -27.45 18.41
N ILE A 186 34.53 -27.61 17.08
CA ILE A 186 34.65 -26.48 16.14
C ILE A 186 33.37 -25.64 16.12
N ARG A 187 32.19 -26.27 16.08
CA ARG A 187 30.90 -25.58 16.14
C ARG A 187 30.78 -24.78 17.45
N THR A 188 31.17 -25.37 18.56
CA THR A 188 31.12 -24.75 19.90
C THR A 188 32.08 -23.56 20.03
N ALA A 189 33.34 -23.70 19.57
CA ALA A 189 34.30 -22.60 19.59
C ALA A 189 33.90 -21.45 18.64
N ARG A 190 33.26 -21.77 17.51
CA ARG A 190 32.70 -20.75 16.60
C ARG A 190 31.54 -19.99 17.26
N ALA A 191 30.67 -20.70 17.96
CA ALA A 191 29.60 -20.11 18.75
C ALA A 191 30.13 -19.20 19.86
N ALA A 192 31.21 -19.61 20.54
CA ALA A 192 31.91 -18.79 21.54
C ALA A 192 32.40 -17.45 20.97
N VAL A 193 33.11 -17.47 19.84
CA VAL A 193 33.59 -16.23 19.18
C VAL A 193 32.43 -15.30 18.83
N ALA A 194 31.33 -15.84 18.29
CA ALA A 194 30.14 -15.05 17.97
C ALA A 194 29.51 -14.44 19.24
N ALA A 195 29.44 -15.20 20.33
CA ALA A 195 28.91 -14.73 21.61
C ALA A 195 29.76 -13.59 22.20
N VAL A 196 31.09 -13.75 22.27
CA VAL A 196 31.97 -12.70 22.84
C VAL A 196 31.95 -11.43 22.00
N ALA A 197 31.93 -11.55 20.67
CA ALA A 197 31.84 -10.40 19.78
C ALA A 197 30.53 -9.60 19.99
N ALA A 198 29.41 -10.27 20.27
CA ALA A 198 28.15 -9.62 20.58
C ALA A 198 28.20 -8.86 21.93
N VAL A 199 28.82 -9.44 22.96
CA VAL A 199 28.98 -8.80 24.28
C VAL A 199 29.88 -7.57 24.20
N VAL A 200 31.01 -7.66 23.50
CA VAL A 200 31.93 -6.52 23.25
C VAL A 200 31.17 -5.35 22.61
N LYS A 201 30.35 -5.66 21.59
CA LYS A 201 29.54 -4.66 20.91
C LYS A 201 28.55 -3.98 21.86
N ALA A 202 27.81 -4.76 22.67
CA ALA A 202 26.86 -4.23 23.65
C ALA A 202 27.53 -3.32 24.69
N TYR A 203 28.73 -3.68 25.16
CA TYR A 203 29.49 -2.86 26.11
C TYR A 203 29.84 -1.48 25.56
N LEU A 204 30.39 -1.43 24.35
CA LEU A 204 30.79 -0.17 23.69
C LEU A 204 29.59 0.76 23.43
N LEU A 205 28.43 0.18 23.13
CA LEU A 205 27.18 0.94 22.95
C LEU A 205 26.67 1.55 24.26
N ASN A 206 26.82 0.86 25.39
CA ASN A 206 26.40 1.37 26.70
C ASN A 206 27.41 2.34 27.33
N ASN A 207 28.65 2.38 26.84
CA ASN A 207 29.71 3.26 27.32
C ASN A 207 30.22 4.15 26.18
N PRO A 208 29.41 5.10 25.66
CA PRO A 208 29.75 5.88 24.46
C PRO A 208 30.97 6.81 24.63
N THR A 209 31.38 7.07 25.88
CA THR A 209 32.60 7.82 26.21
C THR A 209 33.86 6.94 26.23
N GLU A 210 33.73 5.62 26.14
CA GLU A 210 34.84 4.67 26.09
C GLU A 210 35.06 4.19 24.65
N PRO A 211 36.16 4.56 23.99
CA PRO A 211 36.42 4.17 22.59
C PRO A 211 36.81 2.69 22.44
N GLU A 212 37.06 1.99 23.53
CA GLU A 212 37.62 0.63 23.56
C GLU A 212 36.92 -0.22 24.62
N PRO A 213 36.71 -1.53 24.38
CA PRO A 213 36.07 -2.39 25.35
C PRO A 213 36.96 -2.59 26.58
N SER A 214 36.36 -2.92 27.72
CA SER A 214 37.10 -3.18 28.96
C SER A 214 38.20 -4.23 28.75
N GLN A 215 39.28 -4.16 29.54
CA GLN A 215 40.38 -5.12 29.44
C GLN A 215 39.90 -6.57 29.61
N ALA A 216 38.86 -6.79 30.43
CA ALA A 216 38.23 -8.10 30.60
C ALA A 216 37.60 -8.61 29.29
N LEU A 217 36.88 -7.75 28.57
CA LEU A 217 36.27 -8.09 27.28
C LEU A 217 37.31 -8.30 26.17
N LYS A 218 38.41 -7.54 26.18
CA LYS A 218 39.55 -7.76 25.27
C LYS A 218 40.17 -9.14 25.51
N ASN A 219 40.41 -9.49 26.77
CA ASN A 219 40.96 -10.80 27.14
C ASN A 219 40.02 -11.93 26.72
N ALA A 220 38.71 -11.76 26.93
CA ALA A 220 37.70 -12.72 26.52
C ALA A 220 37.65 -12.92 25.00
N GLN A 221 37.77 -11.83 24.23
CA GLN A 221 37.75 -11.89 22.77
C GLN A 221 38.98 -12.62 22.22
N THR A 222 40.16 -12.35 22.79
CA THR A 222 41.38 -13.10 22.49
C THR A 222 41.22 -14.58 22.83
N ALA A 223 40.76 -14.90 24.04
CA ALA A 223 40.57 -16.28 24.47
C ALA A 223 39.59 -17.07 23.57
N ALA A 224 38.52 -16.44 23.10
CA ALA A 224 37.54 -17.10 22.22
C ALA A 224 38.14 -17.40 20.83
N ASN A 225 38.92 -16.45 20.29
CA ASN A 225 39.62 -16.64 19.02
C ASN A 225 40.70 -17.73 19.14
N ASP A 226 41.42 -17.78 20.25
CA ASP A 226 42.42 -18.80 20.54
C ASP A 226 41.78 -20.20 20.70
N ALA A 227 40.60 -20.28 21.33
CA ALA A 227 39.82 -21.52 21.42
C ALA A 227 39.37 -22.01 20.04
N LEU A 228 38.91 -21.11 19.16
CA LEU A 228 38.55 -21.47 17.78
C LEU A 228 39.75 -21.92 16.95
N ALA A 229 40.91 -21.27 17.13
CA ALA A 229 42.15 -21.69 16.49
C ALA A 229 42.57 -23.10 16.96
N THR A 230 42.49 -23.35 18.27
CA THR A 230 42.79 -24.66 18.88
C THR A 230 41.82 -25.74 18.38
N ALA A 231 40.52 -25.46 18.34
CA ALA A 231 39.50 -26.39 17.84
C ALA A 231 39.72 -26.77 16.37
N LYS A 232 40.09 -25.80 15.52
CA LYS A 232 40.41 -26.04 14.10
C LYS A 232 41.70 -26.84 13.90
N ALA A 233 42.63 -26.78 14.85
CA ALA A 233 43.88 -27.52 14.81
C ALA A 233 43.74 -28.99 15.28
N ALA A 234 42.61 -29.37 15.88
CA ALA A 234 42.32 -30.74 16.25
C ALA A 234 42.22 -31.63 15.00
N THR A 235 43.11 -32.63 14.90
CA THR A 235 43.17 -33.59 13.79
C THR A 235 43.02 -35.01 14.32
N THR A 236 42.51 -35.92 13.50
CA THR A 236 42.44 -37.36 13.80
C THR A 236 43.84 -37.98 13.79
N LYS A 237 44.65 -37.72 14.83
CA LYS A 237 45.91 -38.46 15.01
C LYS A 237 45.63 -39.84 15.60
N THR A 238 46.00 -40.85 14.84
CA THR A 238 46.05 -42.27 15.22
C THR A 238 46.96 -42.46 16.44
N GLY A 239 46.37 -42.62 17.61
CA GLY A 239 47.07 -42.92 18.85
C GLY A 239 46.17 -42.69 20.04
N ASN A 240 45.76 -43.78 20.70
CA ASN A 240 44.93 -43.84 21.91
C ASN A 240 45.36 -42.81 22.96
N GLY A 241 44.71 -41.64 22.95
CA GLY A 241 44.92 -40.56 23.94
C GLY A 241 44.76 -39.14 23.37
N SER A 242 45.14 -38.86 22.12
CA SER A 242 45.44 -37.46 21.75
C SER A 242 44.31 -36.63 21.11
N ALA A 243 43.26 -37.24 20.57
CA ALA A 243 42.23 -36.50 19.78
C ALA A 243 41.01 -36.08 20.62
N THR A 244 40.57 -36.91 21.55
CA THR A 244 39.47 -36.59 22.50
C THR A 244 39.94 -35.56 23.51
N GLU A 245 41.18 -35.67 24.03
CA GLU A 245 41.79 -34.68 24.92
C GLU A 245 41.97 -33.31 24.24
N ALA A 246 42.27 -33.27 22.94
CA ALA A 246 42.38 -32.02 22.18
C ALA A 246 41.00 -31.39 21.92
N ALA A 247 39.97 -32.20 21.65
CA ALA A 247 38.59 -31.73 21.52
C ALA A 247 38.04 -31.23 22.87
N ASP A 248 38.30 -31.96 23.96
CA ASP A 248 37.97 -31.56 25.33
C ASP A 248 38.74 -30.31 25.76
N ALA A 249 40.03 -30.20 25.44
CA ALA A 249 40.82 -29.01 25.70
C ALA A 249 40.32 -27.80 24.91
N ALA A 250 39.90 -27.99 23.65
CA ALA A 250 39.31 -26.92 22.85
C ALA A 250 37.94 -26.47 23.37
N VAL A 251 37.13 -27.39 23.89
CA VAL A 251 35.83 -27.09 24.51
C VAL A 251 36.02 -26.45 25.88
N ASN A 252 36.94 -26.93 26.70
CA ASN A 252 37.30 -26.32 27.97
C ASN A 252 37.90 -24.91 27.77
N ALA A 253 38.72 -24.72 26.73
CA ALA A 253 39.22 -23.40 26.33
C ALA A 253 38.08 -22.50 25.82
N ALA A 254 37.14 -23.03 25.04
CA ALA A 254 35.95 -22.28 24.61
C ALA A 254 35.06 -21.91 25.81
N GLN A 255 34.86 -22.81 26.78
CA GLN A 255 34.13 -22.55 28.02
C GLN A 255 34.85 -21.55 28.92
N ALA A 256 36.18 -21.62 29.04
CA ALA A 256 36.97 -20.66 29.79
C ALA A 256 36.94 -19.28 29.11
N ALA A 257 37.00 -19.22 27.79
CA ALA A 257 36.84 -17.99 27.02
C ALA A 257 35.46 -17.37 27.19
N ILE A 258 34.40 -18.19 27.17
CA ILE A 258 33.04 -17.70 27.42
C ILE A 258 32.85 -17.33 28.90
N GLY A 259 33.45 -18.09 29.83
CA GLY A 259 33.46 -17.82 31.27
C GLY A 259 34.23 -16.55 31.66
N GLN A 260 35.24 -16.18 30.88
CA GLN A 260 35.94 -14.90 31.00
C GLN A 260 35.18 -13.77 30.28
N ALA A 261 34.45 -14.07 29.20
CA ALA A 261 33.50 -13.12 28.58
C ALA A 261 32.31 -12.78 29.48
N THR A 262 31.97 -13.65 30.43
CA THR A 262 30.99 -13.37 31.48
C THR A 262 31.48 -12.38 32.55
N LEU A 263 32.53 -11.61 32.30
CA LEU A 263 32.95 -10.44 33.10
C LEU A 263 32.56 -9.17 32.30
N ASN A 264 31.44 -8.48 32.51
CA ASN A 264 30.66 -8.19 33.71
C ASN A 264 29.32 -8.98 33.83
N ALA A 265 29.32 -10.05 34.63
CA ALA A 265 28.13 -10.86 34.89
C ALA A 265 26.97 -10.07 35.54
N ILE A 266 27.24 -8.99 36.27
CA ILE A 266 26.17 -8.25 36.96
C ILE A 266 25.25 -7.55 35.95
N ASP A 267 25.80 -6.96 34.89
CA ASP A 267 24.99 -6.29 33.88
C ASP A 267 24.39 -7.27 32.88
N LEU A 268 25.15 -8.26 32.37
CA LEU A 268 24.65 -9.23 31.40
C LEU A 268 23.69 -10.26 32.00
N ALA A 269 23.89 -10.70 33.25
CA ALA A 269 22.92 -11.56 33.93
C ALA A 269 21.65 -10.78 34.30
N ALA A 270 21.76 -9.50 34.70
CA ALA A 270 20.60 -8.63 34.87
C ALA A 270 19.87 -8.41 33.53
N LEU A 271 20.61 -8.27 32.43
CA LEU A 271 20.06 -8.15 31.08
C LEU A 271 19.39 -9.44 30.60
N ASN A 272 19.99 -10.60 30.85
CA ASN A 272 19.41 -11.91 30.54
C ASN A 272 18.18 -12.21 31.40
N ALA A 273 18.13 -11.71 32.64
CA ALA A 273 16.95 -11.78 33.49
C ALA A 273 15.80 -10.90 32.97
N LEU A 274 16.10 -9.83 32.24
CA LEU A 274 15.13 -8.97 31.57
C LEU A 274 14.72 -9.53 30.18
N TYR A 275 15.67 -10.05 29.40
CA TYR A 275 15.47 -10.61 28.06
C TYR A 275 15.04 -12.09 28.08
N THR A 276 13.90 -12.33 28.71
CA THR A 276 13.28 -13.66 28.73
C THR A 276 12.54 -13.98 27.43
N PRO A 277 12.19 -15.25 27.15
CA PRO A 277 11.27 -15.59 26.06
C PRO A 277 9.93 -14.84 26.14
N ALA A 278 9.47 -14.49 27.35
CA ALA A 278 8.29 -13.66 27.54
C ALA A 278 8.50 -12.21 27.10
N PHE A 279 9.67 -11.63 27.36
CA PHE A 279 10.05 -10.30 26.85
C PHE A 279 10.12 -10.32 25.32
N GLU A 280 10.78 -11.31 24.72
CA GLU A 280 10.88 -11.43 23.26
C GLU A 280 9.49 -11.59 22.62
N GLY A 281 8.62 -12.42 23.21
CA GLY A 281 7.23 -12.56 22.77
C GLY A 281 6.46 -11.23 22.84
N ARG A 282 6.58 -10.49 23.95
CA ARG A 282 5.93 -9.18 24.11
C ARG A 282 6.50 -8.13 23.16
N MET A 283 7.82 -8.14 22.93
CA MET A 283 8.51 -7.27 21.99
C MET A 283 8.02 -7.50 20.56
N ASN A 284 8.00 -8.75 20.09
CA ASN A 284 7.50 -9.10 18.77
C ASN A 284 6.02 -8.72 18.60
N GLN A 285 5.22 -8.89 19.65
CA GLN A 285 3.83 -8.43 19.68
C GLN A 285 3.76 -6.90 19.52
N LEU A 286 4.48 -6.14 20.33
CA LEU A 286 4.50 -4.66 20.28
C LEU A 286 5.01 -4.11 18.95
N ILE A 287 5.99 -4.76 18.32
CA ILE A 287 6.49 -4.36 17.00
C ILE A 287 5.45 -4.63 15.90
N SER A 288 4.61 -5.67 16.08
CA SER A 288 3.53 -5.99 15.16
C SER A 288 2.24 -5.19 15.38
N GLU A 289 2.08 -4.53 16.53
CA GLU A 289 0.89 -3.74 16.89
C GLU A 289 0.69 -2.49 15.99
N PRO A 290 1.73 -1.70 15.65
CA PRO A 290 1.62 -0.60 14.71
C PRO A 290 1.30 -1.10 13.30
N THR A 291 0.09 -0.80 12.85
CA THR A 291 -0.34 -1.07 11.48
C THR A 291 -0.29 0.19 10.64
N VAL A 292 -0.01 0.03 9.35
CA VAL A 292 0.02 1.17 8.42
C VAL A 292 -1.38 1.76 8.23
N VAL A 293 -1.52 3.07 8.43
CA VAL A 293 -2.71 3.83 8.01
C VAL A 293 -2.44 4.38 6.62
N LEU A 294 -3.37 4.17 5.70
CA LEU A 294 -3.23 4.61 4.31
C LEU A 294 -4.45 5.39 3.82
N PRO A 295 -4.25 6.32 2.87
CA PRO A 295 -5.35 6.84 2.07
C PRO A 295 -6.11 5.71 1.36
N PRO A 296 -7.43 5.84 1.16
CA PRO A 296 -8.23 4.80 0.53
C PRO A 296 -8.04 4.65 -0.98
N THR A 297 -7.67 5.71 -1.71
CA THR A 297 -7.67 5.69 -3.19
C THR A 297 -6.85 4.57 -3.83
N PRO A 298 -5.72 4.06 -3.29
CA PRO A 298 -5.01 2.93 -3.89
C PRO A 298 -5.83 1.65 -3.88
N ALA A 299 -6.54 1.35 -2.77
CA ALA A 299 -7.44 0.20 -2.74
C ALA A 299 -8.64 0.40 -3.67
N VAL A 300 -9.18 1.60 -3.72
CA VAL A 300 -10.33 1.92 -4.57
C VAL A 300 -9.97 1.81 -6.05
N ALA A 301 -8.78 2.25 -6.46
CA ALA A 301 -8.27 2.04 -7.81
C ALA A 301 -8.17 0.55 -8.17
N GLY A 302 -7.74 -0.29 -7.21
CA GLY A 302 -7.75 -1.74 -7.36
C GLY A 302 -9.17 -2.30 -7.51
N ILE A 303 -10.12 -1.78 -6.73
CA ILE A 303 -11.54 -2.12 -6.84
C ILE A 303 -12.10 -1.73 -8.21
N TYR A 304 -11.80 -0.55 -8.73
CA TYR A 304 -12.22 -0.11 -10.06
C TYR A 304 -11.74 -1.10 -11.11
N ALA A 305 -10.43 -1.39 -11.15
CA ALA A 305 -9.85 -2.34 -12.09
C ALA A 305 -10.50 -3.74 -12.00
N ARG A 306 -10.76 -4.22 -10.79
CA ARG A 306 -11.43 -5.51 -10.56
C ARG A 306 -12.88 -5.50 -11.03
N VAL A 307 -13.64 -4.46 -10.70
CA VAL A 307 -15.06 -4.33 -11.05
C VAL A 307 -15.20 -4.20 -12.56
N ASP A 308 -14.39 -3.36 -13.20
CA ASP A 308 -14.42 -3.16 -14.65
C ASP A 308 -14.18 -4.48 -15.40
N ARG A 309 -13.16 -5.25 -14.96
CA ARG A 309 -12.83 -6.54 -15.58
C ARG A 309 -13.90 -7.62 -15.38
N THR A 310 -14.62 -7.60 -14.27
CA THR A 310 -15.57 -8.67 -13.91
C THR A 310 -17.03 -8.33 -14.21
N ARG A 311 -17.37 -7.04 -14.28
CA ARG A 311 -18.74 -6.54 -14.36
C ARG A 311 -18.94 -5.42 -15.38
N GLY A 312 -17.86 -4.93 -16.00
CA GLY A 312 -17.90 -3.80 -16.92
C GLY A 312 -17.86 -2.44 -16.22
N VAL A 313 -17.39 -1.43 -16.95
CA VAL A 313 -17.21 -0.04 -16.45
C VAL A 313 -18.55 0.61 -16.04
N TRP A 314 -19.66 0.15 -16.62
CA TRP A 314 -21.01 0.60 -16.30
C TRP A 314 -21.51 0.14 -14.92
N LYS A 315 -20.82 -0.77 -14.23
CA LYS A 315 -21.16 -1.14 -12.86
C LYS A 315 -20.52 -0.17 -11.86
N ALA A 316 -21.34 0.46 -11.02
CA ALA A 316 -20.87 1.28 -9.91
C ALA A 316 -19.87 0.52 -9.01
N PRO A 317 -18.66 1.05 -8.75
CA PRO A 317 -17.64 0.41 -7.90
C PRO A 317 -17.91 0.62 -6.39
N ALA A 318 -19.18 0.50 -5.99
CA ALA A 318 -19.65 0.57 -4.62
C ALA A 318 -20.36 -0.73 -4.20
N ASN A 319 -20.56 -0.89 -2.89
CA ASN A 319 -20.95 -2.14 -2.24
C ASN A 319 -19.94 -3.27 -2.55
N VAL A 320 -18.65 -2.94 -2.46
CA VAL A 320 -17.53 -3.83 -2.73
C VAL A 320 -16.60 -3.85 -1.52
N SER A 321 -16.21 -5.04 -1.08
CA SER A 321 -15.34 -5.22 0.08
C SER A 321 -13.88 -4.89 -0.20
N LEU A 322 -13.24 -4.28 0.79
CA LEU A 322 -11.82 -3.94 0.80
C LEU A 322 -11.00 -5.07 1.43
N ALA A 323 -9.90 -5.43 0.78
CA ALA A 323 -8.93 -6.40 1.27
C ALA A 323 -7.81 -5.71 2.07
N ARG A 324 -7.27 -6.42 3.07
CA ARG A 324 -6.18 -5.96 3.96
C ARG A 324 -6.50 -4.70 4.76
N VAL A 325 -7.78 -4.49 5.08
CA VAL A 325 -8.26 -3.39 5.92
C VAL A 325 -8.86 -3.96 7.20
N ILE A 326 -8.46 -3.41 8.34
CA ILE A 326 -9.02 -3.75 9.66
C ILE A 326 -10.26 -2.92 9.93
N LYS A 327 -10.19 -1.60 9.68
CA LYS A 327 -11.31 -0.65 9.80
C LYS A 327 -10.99 0.70 9.14
N PRO A 328 -12.00 1.51 8.80
CA PRO A 328 -11.81 2.93 8.56
C PRO A 328 -11.33 3.63 9.83
N THR A 329 -10.52 4.70 9.70
CA THR A 329 -10.03 5.46 10.85
C THR A 329 -11.13 6.26 11.54
N VAL A 330 -12.13 6.70 10.78
CA VAL A 330 -13.33 7.39 11.28
C VAL A 330 -14.57 6.52 11.05
N ALA A 331 -15.36 6.31 12.10
CA ALA A 331 -16.64 5.61 11.97
C ALA A 331 -17.70 6.57 11.42
N ILE A 332 -18.31 6.21 10.28
CA ILE A 332 -19.34 7.01 9.63
C ILE A 332 -20.70 6.35 9.85
N SER A 333 -21.60 7.07 10.52
CA SER A 333 -23.01 6.67 10.70
C SER A 333 -23.84 6.97 9.45
N ASP A 334 -25.08 6.47 9.38
CA ASP A 334 -25.99 6.79 8.27
C ASP A 334 -26.28 8.30 8.19
N GLU A 335 -26.45 8.96 9.34
CA GLU A 335 -26.69 10.41 9.41
C GLU A 335 -25.46 11.19 8.93
N SER A 336 -24.27 10.84 9.42
CA SER A 336 -23.03 11.48 8.99
C SER A 336 -22.74 11.25 7.50
N GLN A 337 -23.15 10.11 6.94
CA GLN A 337 -23.00 9.86 5.50
C GLN A 337 -23.88 10.79 4.65
N ARG A 338 -25.05 11.20 5.15
CA ARG A 338 -25.97 12.05 4.38
C ARG A 338 -25.31 13.35 3.93
N SER A 339 -24.53 13.98 4.82
CA SER A 339 -23.78 15.19 4.50
C SER A 339 -22.55 14.95 3.61
N LEU A 340 -22.01 13.72 3.55
CA LEU A 340 -20.95 13.34 2.60
C LEU A 340 -21.50 13.15 1.19
N ASN A 341 -22.72 12.63 1.08
CA ASN A 341 -23.37 12.30 -0.17
C ASN A 341 -23.54 13.51 -1.09
N VAL A 342 -24.10 14.61 -0.61
CA VAL A 342 -24.14 15.92 -1.29
C VAL A 342 -24.07 16.97 -0.19
N ASP A 343 -23.23 17.98 -0.40
CA ASP A 343 -23.18 19.17 0.45
C ASP A 343 -24.21 20.19 -0.02
N ASP A 344 -25.03 20.70 0.88
CA ASP A 344 -26.07 21.68 0.52
C ASP A 344 -25.49 23.01 0.03
N THR A 345 -24.27 23.36 0.45
CA THR A 345 -23.61 24.62 0.09
C THR A 345 -22.76 24.47 -1.18
N SER A 346 -21.82 23.52 -1.18
CA SER A 346 -20.84 23.36 -2.26
C SER A 346 -21.31 22.44 -3.38
N GLY A 347 -22.33 21.61 -3.15
CA GLY A 347 -22.79 20.60 -4.11
C GLY A 347 -21.88 19.39 -4.30
N LYS A 348 -20.77 19.34 -3.55
CA LYS A 348 -19.70 18.36 -3.77
C LYS A 348 -19.91 17.09 -2.96
N SER A 349 -19.76 15.95 -3.63
CA SER A 349 -19.88 14.64 -3.01
C SER A 349 -18.53 14.07 -2.56
N VAL A 350 -18.56 13.31 -1.46
CA VAL A 350 -17.44 12.49 -0.98
C VAL A 350 -17.98 11.09 -0.70
N ASN A 351 -17.33 10.06 -1.26
CA ASN A 351 -17.76 8.68 -1.11
C ASN A 351 -17.25 8.08 0.20
N ALA A 352 -18.17 7.59 1.03
CA ALA A 352 -17.84 7.00 2.30
C ALA A 352 -17.29 5.56 2.16
N ILE A 353 -16.35 5.20 3.01
CA ILE A 353 -15.95 3.82 3.26
C ILE A 353 -16.39 3.44 4.67
N ARG A 354 -17.19 2.38 4.79
CA ARG A 354 -17.92 2.05 6.03
C ARG A 354 -17.73 0.60 6.44
N SER A 355 -17.75 0.39 7.75
CA SER A 355 -17.79 -0.95 8.35
C SER A 355 -19.24 -1.39 8.55
N PHE A 356 -19.55 -2.61 8.14
CA PHE A 356 -20.84 -3.24 8.35
C PHE A 356 -20.66 -4.59 9.04
N THR A 357 -21.41 -4.80 10.12
CA THR A 357 -21.46 -6.09 10.81
C THR A 357 -21.89 -7.20 9.84
N GLY A 358 -21.11 -8.27 9.74
CA GLY A 358 -21.37 -9.41 8.85
C GLY A 358 -21.02 -9.21 7.37
N LYS A 359 -20.71 -7.97 6.91
CA LYS A 359 -20.28 -7.71 5.52
C LYS A 359 -18.85 -7.17 5.40
N GLY A 360 -18.23 -6.82 6.52
CA GLY A 360 -16.88 -6.25 6.55
C GLY A 360 -16.87 -4.78 6.14
N ILE A 361 -15.77 -4.33 5.55
CA ILE A 361 -15.56 -2.92 5.20
C ILE A 361 -15.81 -2.73 3.71
N LEU A 362 -16.75 -1.85 3.38
CA LEU A 362 -17.24 -1.66 2.02
C LEU A 362 -16.98 -0.24 1.54
N VAL A 363 -16.63 -0.11 0.26
CA VAL A 363 -16.80 1.17 -0.47
C VAL A 363 -18.29 1.43 -0.59
N TRP A 364 -18.78 2.53 -0.03
CA TRP A 364 -20.20 2.79 0.18
C TRP A 364 -20.64 4.13 -0.43
N GLY A 365 -20.16 4.40 -1.64
CA GLY A 365 -20.52 5.54 -2.48
C GLY A 365 -19.88 5.41 -3.86
N ALA A 366 -20.58 5.91 -4.89
CA ALA A 366 -20.08 5.93 -6.28
C ALA A 366 -20.46 7.24 -7.00
N ARG A 367 -20.42 8.36 -6.28
CA ARG A 367 -20.65 9.69 -6.82
C ARG A 367 -19.35 10.33 -7.31
N THR A 368 -19.44 11.10 -8.39
CA THR A 368 -18.35 12.01 -8.80
C THR A 368 -18.30 13.20 -7.83
N LEU A 369 -17.36 14.13 -7.98
CA LEU A 369 -17.37 15.37 -7.19
C LEU A 369 -18.57 16.27 -7.54
N ASP A 370 -19.17 16.10 -8.72
CA ASP A 370 -20.32 16.86 -9.20
C ASP A 370 -21.65 16.27 -8.68
N GLY A 371 -21.90 16.44 -7.39
CA GLY A 371 -23.02 15.82 -6.68
C GLY A 371 -24.39 16.36 -7.10
N PHE A 372 -24.49 17.65 -7.44
CA PHE A 372 -25.75 18.26 -7.88
C PHE A 372 -26.14 17.90 -9.30
N SER A 373 -25.18 17.58 -10.18
CA SER A 373 -25.50 17.26 -11.56
C SER A 373 -26.49 16.10 -11.68
N ASN A 374 -27.50 16.28 -12.53
CA ASN A 374 -28.43 15.19 -12.85
C ASN A 374 -27.85 14.24 -13.89
N GLU A 375 -26.84 14.66 -14.64
CA GLU A 375 -26.22 13.87 -15.70
C GLU A 375 -24.98 13.13 -15.21
N TRP A 376 -24.08 13.84 -14.54
CA TRP A 376 -22.74 13.35 -14.22
C TRP A 376 -22.53 12.98 -12.74
N ARG A 377 -23.62 12.81 -11.98
CA ARG A 377 -23.57 12.46 -10.55
C ARG A 377 -22.76 11.21 -10.24
N TYR A 378 -22.78 10.21 -11.13
CA TYR A 378 -22.33 8.86 -10.84
C TYR A 378 -21.05 8.49 -11.60
N VAL A 379 -20.10 7.89 -10.88
CA VAL A 379 -18.80 7.44 -11.40
C VAL A 379 -18.96 6.52 -12.60
N ASN A 380 -19.80 5.49 -12.50
CA ASN A 380 -19.96 4.51 -13.57
C ASN A 380 -20.56 5.12 -14.84
N VAL A 381 -21.38 6.16 -14.69
CA VAL A 381 -21.93 6.88 -15.84
C VAL A 381 -20.83 7.67 -16.53
N ARG A 382 -20.09 8.53 -15.81
CA ARG A 382 -18.99 9.31 -16.42
C ARG A 382 -17.92 8.41 -17.03
N ARG A 383 -17.50 7.35 -16.32
CA ARG A 383 -16.47 6.43 -16.81
C ARG A 383 -16.91 5.61 -18.03
N LEU A 384 -18.20 5.27 -18.13
CA LEU A 384 -18.74 4.65 -19.34
C LEU A 384 -18.63 5.60 -20.54
N PHE A 385 -18.98 6.88 -20.37
CA PHE A 385 -18.83 7.88 -21.42
C PHE A 385 -17.37 8.08 -21.83
N ASN A 386 -16.44 8.22 -20.87
CA ASN A 386 -15.00 8.31 -21.18
C ASN A 386 -14.51 7.12 -22.02
N MET A 387 -14.90 5.90 -21.63
CA MET A 387 -14.51 4.69 -22.35
C MET A 387 -15.09 4.65 -23.77
N VAL A 388 -16.37 5.02 -23.95
CA VAL A 388 -17.03 5.03 -25.26
C VAL A 388 -16.44 6.09 -26.17
N GLU A 389 -16.26 7.32 -25.67
CA GLU A 389 -15.67 8.44 -26.40
C GLU A 389 -14.27 8.07 -26.91
N GLU A 390 -13.40 7.54 -26.03
CA GLU A 390 -12.03 7.20 -26.42
C GLU A 390 -11.97 6.00 -27.36
N SER A 391 -12.79 4.96 -27.13
CA SER A 391 -12.84 3.78 -28.01
C SER A 391 -13.30 4.17 -29.42
N LEU A 392 -14.33 5.00 -29.51
CA LEU A 392 -14.87 5.43 -30.80
C LEU A 392 -13.90 6.37 -31.51
N LYS A 393 -13.30 7.33 -30.82
CA LYS A 393 -12.26 8.23 -31.36
C LYS A 393 -11.09 7.45 -31.98
N LYS A 394 -10.57 6.45 -31.28
CA LYS A 394 -9.50 5.57 -31.81
C LYS A 394 -9.97 4.76 -33.02
N SER A 395 -11.18 4.21 -32.96
CA SER A 395 -11.71 3.39 -34.07
C SER A 395 -12.03 4.19 -35.33
N THR A 396 -12.45 5.45 -35.19
CA THR A 396 -12.77 6.34 -36.31
C THR A 396 -11.52 6.91 -37.00
N ALA A 397 -10.34 6.82 -36.37
CA ALA A 397 -9.10 7.36 -36.91
C ALA A 397 -8.71 6.75 -38.28
N GLN A 398 -9.14 5.52 -38.57
CA GLN A 398 -8.88 4.87 -39.86
C GLN A 398 -9.61 5.54 -41.05
N PHE A 399 -10.65 6.35 -40.78
CA PHE A 399 -11.41 7.05 -41.82
C PHE A 399 -10.86 8.45 -42.11
N VAL A 400 -9.80 8.88 -41.41
CA VAL A 400 -9.12 10.13 -41.70
C VAL A 400 -8.44 10.01 -43.07
N PHE A 401 -8.68 11.00 -43.95
CA PHE A 401 -8.25 11.02 -45.36
C PHE A 401 -8.97 10.05 -46.31
N GLU A 402 -10.01 9.35 -45.86
CA GLU A 402 -10.92 8.66 -46.79
C GLU A 402 -11.80 9.67 -47.55
N PRO A 403 -12.34 9.31 -48.73
CA PRO A 403 -13.33 10.14 -49.42
C PRO A 403 -14.50 10.51 -48.51
N ASN A 404 -14.77 11.81 -48.34
CA ASN A 404 -15.87 12.33 -47.50
C ASN A 404 -17.22 12.21 -48.24
N ASP A 405 -17.68 10.97 -48.42
CA ASP A 405 -18.90 10.62 -49.14
C ASP A 405 -19.86 9.77 -48.29
N ALA A 406 -21.06 9.53 -48.84
CA ALA A 406 -22.09 8.75 -48.17
C ALA A 406 -21.66 7.31 -47.84
N ASN A 407 -20.73 6.72 -48.60
CA ASN A 407 -20.25 5.36 -48.34
C ASN A 407 -19.38 5.33 -47.08
N THR A 408 -18.48 6.30 -46.92
CA THR A 408 -17.65 6.45 -45.72
C THR A 408 -18.52 6.72 -44.49
N TRP A 409 -19.52 7.61 -44.62
CA TRP A 409 -20.46 7.90 -43.53
C TRP A 409 -21.21 6.66 -43.06
N ALA A 410 -21.73 5.86 -44.00
CA ALA A 410 -22.44 4.62 -43.68
C ALA A 410 -21.55 3.59 -42.97
N LYS A 411 -20.28 3.46 -43.37
CA LYS A 411 -19.31 2.57 -42.71
C LYS A 411 -19.03 3.02 -41.27
N VAL A 412 -18.79 4.32 -41.07
CA VAL A 412 -18.55 4.90 -39.74
C VAL A 412 -19.79 4.72 -38.84
N LYS A 413 -20.98 5.01 -39.36
CA LYS A 413 -22.26 4.81 -38.65
C LYS A 413 -22.41 3.36 -38.18
N ALA A 414 -22.27 2.42 -39.10
CA ALA A 414 -22.42 0.99 -38.82
C ALA A 414 -21.41 0.50 -37.77
N MET A 415 -20.17 0.99 -37.82
CA MET A 415 -19.15 0.68 -36.82
C MET A 415 -19.56 1.16 -35.42
N CYS A 416 -19.96 2.43 -35.30
CA CYS A 416 -20.42 3.01 -34.03
C CYS A 416 -21.66 2.28 -33.49
N GLU A 417 -22.65 2.04 -34.33
CA GLU A 417 -23.88 1.32 -33.96
C GLU A 417 -23.60 -0.12 -33.51
N ASN A 418 -22.68 -0.82 -34.19
CA ASN A 418 -22.31 -2.18 -33.80
C ASN A 418 -21.62 -2.20 -32.42
N PHE A 419 -20.69 -1.27 -32.17
CA PHE A 419 -20.04 -1.16 -30.86
C PHE A 419 -21.04 -0.90 -29.72
N LEU A 420 -21.94 0.07 -29.90
CA LEU A 420 -22.97 0.40 -28.91
C LEU A 420 -23.99 -0.74 -28.75
N THR A 421 -24.29 -1.48 -29.81
CA THR A 421 -25.13 -2.69 -29.74
C THR A 421 -24.51 -3.75 -28.87
N LEU A 422 -23.19 -3.99 -28.97
CA LEU A 422 -22.49 -4.95 -28.12
C LEU A 422 -22.53 -4.53 -26.64
N LEU A 423 -22.32 -3.24 -26.35
CA LEU A 423 -22.45 -2.69 -24.99
C LEU A 423 -23.88 -2.81 -24.45
N TRP A 424 -24.89 -2.52 -25.26
CA TRP A 424 -26.30 -2.70 -24.89
C TRP A 424 -26.62 -4.16 -24.56
N ARG A 425 -26.16 -5.12 -25.38
CA ARG A 425 -26.33 -6.56 -25.12
C ARG A 425 -25.66 -7.02 -23.81
N GLN A 426 -24.59 -6.36 -23.40
CA GLN A 426 -23.90 -6.60 -22.13
C GLN A 426 -24.56 -5.89 -20.93
N GLY A 427 -25.63 -5.12 -21.17
CA GLY A 427 -26.38 -4.40 -20.13
C GLY A 427 -25.76 -3.07 -19.70
N ALA A 428 -24.85 -2.50 -20.51
CA ALA A 428 -24.23 -1.20 -20.22
C ALA A 428 -25.17 -0.02 -20.47
N LEU A 429 -26.05 -0.16 -21.47
CA LEU A 429 -26.97 0.89 -21.90
C LEU A 429 -28.41 0.52 -21.50
N ALA A 430 -29.18 1.52 -21.09
CA ALA A 430 -30.55 1.38 -20.64
C ALA A 430 -31.52 1.48 -21.82
N GLY A 431 -32.42 0.50 -21.94
CA GLY A 431 -33.49 0.52 -22.95
C GLY A 431 -33.91 -0.88 -23.35
N ALA A 432 -35.21 -1.09 -23.57
CA ALA A 432 -35.74 -2.38 -24.02
C ALA A 432 -35.39 -2.70 -25.49
N LYS A 433 -35.05 -1.67 -26.28
CA LYS A 433 -34.63 -1.75 -27.68
C LYS A 433 -33.40 -0.86 -27.89
N THR A 434 -32.59 -1.16 -28.89
CA THR A 434 -31.40 -0.37 -29.25
C THR A 434 -31.74 1.10 -29.50
N GLU A 435 -32.85 1.39 -30.19
CA GLU A 435 -33.32 2.76 -30.49
C GLU A 435 -33.67 3.63 -29.26
N HIS A 436 -33.97 2.98 -28.12
CA HIS A 436 -34.19 3.65 -26.84
C HIS A 436 -32.86 3.85 -26.08
N ALA A 437 -31.87 3.02 -26.38
CA ALA A 437 -30.60 2.95 -25.66
C ALA A 437 -29.53 3.86 -26.28
N PHE A 438 -29.47 3.94 -27.61
CA PHE A 438 -28.56 4.84 -28.30
C PHE A 438 -29.06 5.21 -29.70
N ARG A 439 -28.50 6.29 -30.25
CA ARG A 439 -28.67 6.71 -31.64
C ARG A 439 -27.37 7.31 -32.17
N VAL A 440 -27.07 7.02 -33.42
CA VAL A 440 -25.92 7.58 -34.13
C VAL A 440 -26.43 8.34 -35.36
N TYR A 441 -26.04 9.60 -35.47
CA TYR A 441 -26.37 10.46 -36.60
C TYR A 441 -25.09 10.80 -37.35
N VAL A 442 -25.13 10.70 -38.68
CA VAL A 442 -24.04 11.11 -39.57
C VAL A 442 -24.57 11.27 -41.00
N GLY A 443 -24.48 12.47 -41.55
CA GLY A 443 -24.83 12.72 -42.94
C GLY A 443 -25.08 14.20 -43.27
N LEU A 444 -25.16 14.48 -44.57
CA LEU A 444 -25.54 15.80 -45.09
C LEU A 444 -27.00 16.11 -44.71
N ASN A 445 -27.22 17.29 -44.12
CA ASN A 445 -28.50 17.73 -43.55
C ASN A 445 -28.99 16.90 -42.35
N GLU A 446 -28.15 16.04 -41.80
CA GLU A 446 -28.40 15.35 -40.51
C GLU A 446 -27.47 15.92 -39.43
N THR A 447 -26.16 15.81 -39.62
CA THR A 447 -25.13 16.35 -38.72
C THR A 447 -24.17 17.33 -39.38
N MET A 448 -24.12 17.34 -40.72
CA MET A 448 -23.18 18.15 -41.52
C MET A 448 -23.93 19.04 -42.49
N SER A 449 -23.41 20.24 -42.69
CA SER A 449 -23.78 21.13 -43.79
C SER A 449 -22.93 20.87 -45.04
N ALA A 450 -23.30 21.46 -46.18
CA ALA A 450 -22.45 21.42 -47.38
C ALA A 450 -21.10 22.11 -47.14
N ASP A 451 -21.06 23.15 -46.29
CA ASP A 451 -19.83 23.86 -45.92
C ASP A 451 -18.91 22.97 -45.06
N ASP A 452 -19.46 22.16 -44.16
CA ASP A 452 -18.68 21.19 -43.39
C ASP A 452 -17.96 20.18 -44.31
N ILE A 453 -18.67 19.68 -45.33
CA ILE A 453 -18.09 18.74 -46.31
C ILE A 453 -16.99 19.41 -47.13
N LEU A 454 -17.22 20.65 -47.61
CA LEU A 454 -16.23 21.41 -48.37
C LEU A 454 -14.97 21.71 -47.54
N ASN A 455 -15.13 21.95 -46.23
CA ASN A 455 -14.03 22.11 -45.29
C ASN A 455 -13.46 20.78 -44.77
N GLY A 456 -13.87 19.64 -45.34
CA GLY A 456 -13.34 18.31 -45.02
C GLY A 456 -13.72 17.79 -43.63
N ARG A 457 -14.78 18.31 -43.02
CA ARG A 457 -15.26 17.88 -41.71
C ARG A 457 -16.24 16.71 -41.86
N LEU A 458 -16.08 15.74 -40.96
CA LEU A 458 -17.02 14.64 -40.76
C LEU A 458 -17.51 14.71 -39.31
N ILE A 459 -18.80 15.01 -39.12
CA ILE A 459 -19.40 15.21 -37.80
C ILE A 459 -20.31 14.03 -37.49
N ILE A 460 -20.06 13.35 -36.36
CA ILE A 460 -20.84 12.21 -35.87
C ILE A 460 -21.45 12.62 -34.54
N GLU A 461 -22.77 12.52 -34.43
CA GLU A 461 -23.46 12.75 -33.16
C GLU A 461 -23.91 11.41 -32.57
N ILE A 462 -23.55 11.17 -31.31
CA ILE A 462 -23.81 9.90 -30.62
C ILE A 462 -24.55 10.20 -29.34
N HIS A 463 -25.79 9.72 -29.26
CA HIS A 463 -26.62 9.82 -28.06
C HIS A 463 -26.70 8.44 -27.42
N MET A 464 -26.48 8.35 -26.10
CA MET A 464 -26.60 7.08 -25.38
C MET A 464 -27.20 7.24 -23.98
N ALA A 465 -27.95 6.24 -23.55
CA ALA A 465 -28.60 6.18 -22.25
C ALA A 465 -27.84 5.20 -21.34
N ALA A 466 -27.02 5.73 -20.43
CA ALA A 466 -26.29 4.91 -19.47
C ALA A 466 -27.19 4.36 -18.35
N VAL A 467 -26.90 3.14 -17.86
CA VAL A 467 -27.58 2.58 -16.68
C VAL A 467 -27.15 3.33 -15.41
N ARG A 468 -28.13 3.77 -14.62
CA ARG A 468 -27.92 4.44 -13.33
C ARG A 468 -27.98 3.45 -12.16
N PRO A 469 -27.16 3.62 -11.11
CA PRO A 469 -27.22 2.74 -9.94
C PRO A 469 -28.47 3.01 -9.09
N ALA A 470 -29.04 1.95 -8.50
CA ALA A 470 -30.04 2.07 -7.44
C ALA A 470 -29.34 2.36 -6.11
N GLU A 471 -29.28 3.63 -5.72
CA GLU A 471 -28.60 4.08 -4.49
C GLU A 471 -29.49 3.95 -3.24
N PHE A 472 -30.80 4.16 -3.38
CA PHE A 472 -31.76 4.12 -2.28
C PHE A 472 -32.81 3.04 -2.53
N ILE A 473 -33.13 2.26 -1.49
CA ILE A 473 -34.24 1.30 -1.50
C ILE A 473 -35.22 1.73 -0.41
N VAL A 474 -36.44 2.09 -0.80
CA VAL A 474 -37.51 2.49 0.12
C VAL A 474 -38.55 1.37 0.16
N LEU A 475 -38.62 0.67 1.30
CA LEU A 475 -39.66 -0.33 1.55
C LEU A 475 -40.88 0.36 2.14
N ARG A 476 -42.02 0.29 1.45
CA ARG A 476 -43.30 0.81 1.93
C ARG A 476 -44.15 -0.37 2.41
N PHE A 477 -44.29 -0.51 3.73
CA PHE A 477 -45.14 -1.52 4.33
C PHE A 477 -46.57 -0.97 4.45
N ALA A 478 -47.53 -1.75 3.96
CA ALA A 478 -48.96 -1.50 4.17
C ALA A 478 -49.58 -2.76 4.78
N HIS A 479 -50.40 -2.59 5.80
CA HIS A 479 -51.19 -3.69 6.35
C HIS A 479 -52.35 -3.96 5.41
N LYS A 480 -52.28 -5.07 4.67
CA LYS A 480 -53.40 -5.56 3.86
C LYS A 480 -54.37 -6.30 4.77
N MET A 481 -55.62 -5.86 4.84
CA MET A 481 -56.66 -6.59 5.57
C MET A 481 -56.89 -7.96 4.91
N GLN A 482 -57.17 -8.95 5.73
CA GLN A 482 -57.48 -10.30 5.27
C GLN A 482 -58.75 -10.26 4.41
N GLU A 483 -58.65 -10.70 3.16
CA GLU A 483 -59.74 -10.68 2.17
C GLU A 483 -60.54 -12.00 2.15
N SER A 484 -60.15 -12.99 2.98
CA SER A 484 -60.86 -14.25 3.23
C SER A 484 -60.38 -14.92 4.51
#